data_AF-A0A2W5EGQ3-F1
#
_entry.id   AF-A0A2W5EGQ3-F1
#
_cell.length_a   1.000
_cell.length_b   1.000
_cell.length_c   1.000
_cell.angle_alpha   90.00
_cell.angle_beta   90.00
_cell.angle_gamma   90.00
#
_symmetry.space_group_name_H-M   'P 1'
#
loop_
_entity.id
_entity.type
_entity.pdbx_description
1 polymer ?
#
loop_
_entity_poly.entity_id
_entity_poly.type
_entity_poly.pdbx_seq_one_letter_code
_entity_poly.pdbx_strand_id
1 'polypeptide(L)' 'TDDFHMIALNDFPDAMKTNLELLKSRNWIDIPVSYRNGRRALLTLQKGNDGIAAFDKALSEWAAATPATGQ' A
#
# COMPACT_ATOMS: atom_id res chain seq x y z
N THR A 1 -8.93 20.79 -16.63
CA THR A 1 -7.48 20.73 -16.36
C THR A 1 -7.08 19.27 -16.44
N ASP A 2 -6.04 18.96 -17.20
CA ASP A 2 -5.59 17.58 -17.49
C ASP A 2 -4.75 16.96 -16.35
N ASP A 3 -4.68 17.62 -15.19
CA ASP A 3 -3.79 17.28 -14.07
C ASP A 3 -4.53 16.72 -12.85
N PHE A 4 -5.47 15.80 -13.06
CA PHE A 4 -6.14 15.11 -11.96
C PHE A 4 -5.62 13.68 -11.80
N HIS A 5 -5.03 13.41 -10.64
CA HIS A 5 -4.68 12.05 -10.20
C HIS A 5 -5.69 11.62 -9.13
N MET A 6 -6.51 10.62 -9.45
CA MET A 6 -7.49 10.07 -8.51
C MET A 6 -6.92 8.83 -7.83
N ILE A 7 -6.92 8.83 -6.50
CA ILE A 7 -6.64 7.64 -5.69
C ILE A 7 -7.96 7.21 -5.06
N ALA A 8 -8.51 6.08 -5.51
CA ALA A 8 -9.69 5.48 -4.90
C ALA A 8 -9.26 4.43 -3.88
N LEU A 9 -9.65 4.62 -2.62
CA LEU A 9 -9.43 3.67 -1.53
C LEU A 9 -10.77 3.02 -1.16
N ASN A 10 -10.74 1.75 -0.81
CA ASN A 10 -11.87 1.04 -0.21
C ASN A 10 -11.44 0.44 1.13
N ASP A 11 -12.40 0.24 2.01
CA ASP A 11 -12.24 -0.28 3.37
C ASP A 11 -12.75 -1.71 3.52
N PHE A 12 -12.91 -2.44 2.40
CA PHE A 12 -13.39 -3.81 2.47
C PHE A 12 -12.44 -4.69 3.31
N PRO A 13 -12.96 -5.43 4.31
CA PRO A 13 -12.12 -6.18 5.24
C PRO A 13 -11.11 -7.11 4.56
N ASP A 14 -11.53 -7.78 3.48
CA ASP A 14 -10.66 -8.68 2.71
C ASP A 14 -9.57 -7.93 1.92
N ALA A 15 -9.90 -6.75 1.38
CA ALA A 15 -8.92 -5.90 0.70
C ALA A 15 -7.89 -5.36 1.68
N MET A 16 -8.34 -4.90 2.86
CA MET A 16 -7.46 -4.45 3.93
C MET A 16 -6.54 -5.59 4.39
N LYS A 17 -7.09 -6.77 4.69
CA LYS A 17 -6.32 -7.95 5.11
C LYS A 17 -5.25 -8.31 4.08
N THR A 18 -5.63 -8.40 2.80
CA THR A 18 -4.71 -8.73 1.71
C THR A 18 -3.60 -7.69 1.58
N ASN A 19 -3.95 -6.40 1.62
CA ASN A 19 -2.97 -5.32 1.52
C ASN A 19 -1.99 -5.32 2.69
N LEU A 20 -2.46 -5.50 3.93
CA LEU A 20 -1.59 -5.58 5.11
C LEU A 20 -0.65 -6.79 5.03
N GLU A 21 -1.14 -7.94 4.55
CA GLU A 21 -0.30 -9.12 4.33
C GLU A 21 0.77 -8.88 3.27
N LEU A 22 0.44 -8.23 2.16
CA LEU A 22 1.40 -7.87 1.12
C LEU A 22 2.44 -6.86 1.62
N LEU A 23 2.00 -5.84 2.38
CA LEU A 23 2.88 -4.85 2.99
C LEU A 23 3.83 -5.47 4.01
N LYS A 24 3.46 -6.57 4.68
CA LYS A 24 4.35 -7.29 5.60
C LYS A 24 5.29 -8.26 4.89
N SER A 25 4.78 -9.04 3.94
CA SER A 25 5.50 -10.19 3.36
C SER A 25 6.39 -9.84 2.17
N ARG A 26 6.07 -8.78 1.41
CA ARG A 26 6.84 -8.40 0.22
C ARG A 26 7.92 -7.39 0.56
N ASN A 27 9.11 -7.56 -0.02
CA ASN A 27 10.23 -6.63 0.12
C ASN A 27 10.21 -5.48 -0.90
N TRP A 28 9.13 -5.34 -1.67
CA TRP A 28 8.98 -4.34 -2.71
C TRP A 28 7.54 -3.86 -2.83
N ILE A 29 7.36 -2.73 -3.51
CA ILE A 29 6.08 -2.13 -3.85
C ILE A 29 6.11 -1.78 -5.34
N ASP A 30 5.11 -2.25 -6.08
CA ASP A 30 4.93 -1.92 -7.48
C ASP A 30 3.90 -0.80 -7.63
N ILE A 31 4.24 0.19 -8.45
CA ILE A 31 3.36 1.30 -8.81
C ILE A 31 3.19 1.27 -10.35
N PRO A 32 2.04 0.77 -10.86
CA PRO A 32 1.76 0.81 -12.28
C PRO A 32 1.44 2.25 -12.71
N VAL A 33 2.05 2.69 -13.79
CA VAL A 33 1.83 4.01 -14.39
C VAL A 33 1.24 3.83 -15.77
N SER A 34 0.09 4.47 -16.03
CA SER A 34 -0.54 4.49 -17.35
C SER A 34 -0.34 5.86 -17.98
N TYR A 35 0.22 5.90 -19.18
CA TYR A 35 0.40 7.12 -19.96
C TYR A 35 -0.81 7.39 -20.86
N ARG A 36 -1.04 8.66 -21.20
CA ARG A 36 -2.15 9.08 -22.07
C ARG A 36 -2.09 8.47 -23.48
N ASN A 37 -0.90 8.09 -23.95
CA ASN A 37 -0.71 7.43 -25.24
C ASN A 37 -0.98 5.90 -25.19
N GLY A 38 -1.55 5.39 -24.10
CA GLY A 38 -1.86 3.97 -23.92
C GLY A 38 -0.67 3.10 -23.49
N ARG A 39 0.53 3.65 -23.38
CA ARG A 39 1.68 2.91 -22.84
C ARG A 39 1.54 2.73 -21.32
N ARG A 40 2.16 1.67 -20.81
CA ARG A 40 2.23 1.37 -19.38
C ARG A 40 3.67 1.25 -18.95
N ALA A 41 3.99 1.76 -17.77
CA ALA A 41 5.24 1.51 -17.07
C ALA A 41 4.95 0.90 -15.71
N LEU A 42 5.95 0.23 -15.14
CA LEU A 42 5.91 -0.30 -13.79
C LEU A 42 7.10 0.27 -13.04
N LEU A 43 6.84 0.93 -11.91
CA LEU A 43 7.88 1.36 -10.97
C LEU A 43 7.92 0.36 -9.82
N THR A 44 9.04 -0.36 -9.69
CA THR A 44 9.27 -1.27 -8.56
C THR A 44 10.21 -0.60 -7.57
N LEU A 45 9.70 -0.37 -6.36
CA LEU A 45 10.46 0.17 -5.24
C LEU A 45 10.86 -0.99 -4.32
N GLN A 46 12.15 -1.21 -4.11
CA GLN A 46 12.60 -2.11 -3.05
C GLN A 46 12.64 -1.38 -1.71
N LYS A 47 12.15 -2.04 -0.66
CA LYS A 47 12.14 -1.47 0.68
C LYS A 47 13.55 -1.31 1.25
N GLY A 48 14.43 -2.26 0.96
CA GLY A 48 15.70 -2.37 1.68
C GLY A 48 15.50 -2.55 3.19
N ASN A 49 16.59 -2.51 3.95
CA ASN A 49 16.53 -2.71 5.40
C ASN A 49 15.73 -1.61 6.10
N ASP A 50 15.97 -0.35 5.71
CA ASP A 50 15.31 0.80 6.33
C ASP A 50 13.81 0.83 6.03
N GLY A 51 13.41 0.50 4.81
CA GLY A 51 12.00 0.39 4.45
C GLY A 51 11.31 -0.75 5.17
N ILE A 52 11.95 -1.92 5.30
CA ILE A 52 11.40 -3.04 6.08
C ILE A 52 11.12 -2.57 7.53
N ALA A 53 12.11 -1.95 8.18
CA ALA A 53 11.96 -1.45 9.54
C ALA A 53 10.84 -0.40 9.67
N ALA A 54 10.70 0.50 8.68
CA ALA A 54 9.64 1.49 8.65
C ALA A 54 8.24 0.85 8.54
N PHE A 55 8.07 -0.13 7.65
CA PHE A 55 6.80 -0.84 7.49
C PHE A 55 6.45 -1.68 8.72
N ASP A 56 7.42 -2.40 9.31
CA ASP A 56 7.18 -3.19 10.51
C ASP A 56 6.72 -2.31 11.68
N LYS A 57 7.38 -1.15 11.87
CA LYS A 57 6.97 -0.17 12.88
C LYS A 57 5.54 0.33 12.64
N ALA A 58 5.24 0.77 11.42
CA ALA A 58 3.92 1.30 11.09
C ALA A 58 2.82 0.25 11.29
N LEU A 59 3.01 -0.98 10.80
CA LEU A 59 2.05 -2.08 10.95
C LEU A 59 1.84 -2.45 12.41
N SER A 60 2.90 -2.45 13.23
CA SER A 60 2.80 -2.68 14.67
C SER A 60 1.98 -1.60 15.38
N GLU A 61 2.24 -0.32 15.06
CA GLU A 61 1.51 0.80 15.65
C GLU A 61 0.02 0.78 15.24
N TRP A 62 -0.30 0.46 13.99
CA TRP A 62 -1.69 0.37 13.53
C TRP A 62 -2.45 -0.80 14.16
N ALA A 63 -1.80 -1.95 14.35
CA ALA A 63 -2.39 -3.07 15.05
C ALA A 63 -2.71 -2.72 16.52
N ALA A 64 -1.85 -1.93 17.18
CA ALA A 64 -2.07 -1.45 18.53
C ALA A 64 -3.11 -0.31 18.62
N ALA A 65 -3.23 0.51 17.58
CA ALA A 65 -4.14 1.65 17.52
C ALA A 65 -5.56 1.29 17.09
N THR A 66 -5.80 0.08 16.55
CA THR A 66 -7.14 -0.36 16.17
C THR A 66 -8.01 -0.46 17.43
N PRO A 67 -9.02 0.42 17.62
CA PRO A 67 -9.91 0.31 18.76
C PRO A 67 -10.67 -1.02 18.66
N ALA A 68 -10.89 -1.68 19.79
CA ALA A 68 -11.85 -2.77 19.86
C ALA A 68 -13.24 -2.19 19.51
N THR A 69 -13.68 -2.26 18.26
CA THR A 69 -15.04 -1.88 17.91
C THR A 69 -15.63 -2.93 16.97
N GLY A 70 -16.49 -3.74 17.60
CA GLY A 70 -17.15 -4.91 17.06
C GLY A 70 -17.80 -5.75 18.17
N GLN A 71 -18.36 -5.11 19.21
CA GLN A 71 -19.60 -5.56 19.86
C GLN A 71 -20.72 -4.70 19.28
#